data_AF-A0A261QR43-F1
#
_entry.id   AF-A0A261QR43-F1
#
_cell.length_a   1.000
_cell.length_b   1.000
_cell.length_c   1.000
_cell.angle_alpha   90.00
_cell.angle_beta   90.00
_cell.angle_gamma   90.00
#
_symmetry.space_group_name_H-M   'P 1'
#
loop_
_entity.id
_entity.type
_entity.pdbx_description
1 polymer ?
#
loop_
_entity_poly.entity_id
_entity_poly.type
_entity_poly.pdbx_seq_one_letter_code
_entity_poly.pdbx_strand_id
1 'polypeptide(L)' 'MSDVQHLKSLGIQAVIPSKENRLEQRTLDKHLYASLNLIERFFFRIKQFRRVATRYDKLSERFASFVALIDCTNA' A
#
# COMPACT_ATOMS: atom_id res chain seq x y z
N MET A 1 -11.21 21.49 3.30
CA MET A 1 -11.31 20.42 4.33
C MET A 1 -9.99 19.67 4.34
N SER A 2 -9.38 19.41 5.50
CA SER A 2 -8.13 18.65 5.52
C SER A 2 -8.42 17.19 5.12
N ASP A 3 -7.56 16.57 4.32
CA ASP A 3 -7.77 15.22 3.77
C ASP A 3 -8.13 14.17 4.84
N VAL A 4 -7.62 14.34 6.05
CA VAL A 4 -7.89 13.43 7.16
C VAL A 4 -9.26 13.62 7.78
N GLN A 5 -9.83 14.82 7.75
CA GLN A 5 -11.22 15.01 8.16
C GLN A 5 -12.18 14.31 7.18
N HIS A 6 -11.83 14.33 5.89
CA HIS A 6 -12.57 13.57 4.88
C HIS A 6 -12.44 12.05 5.10
N LEU A 7 -11.23 11.54 5.35
CA LEU A 7 -11.02 10.12 5.67
C LEU A 7 -11.78 9.70 6.94
N LYS A 8 -11.75 10.52 7.98
CA LYS A 8 -12.53 10.28 9.21
C LYS A 8 -14.04 10.24 8.94
N SER A 9 -14.56 11.11 8.07
CA SER A 9 -15.99 11.07 7.68
C SER A 9 -16.38 9.79 6.94
N LEU A 10 -15.40 9.13 6.31
CA LEU A 10 -15.56 7.83 5.66
C LEU A 10 -15.28 6.64 6.62
N GLY A 11 -15.01 6.90 7.90
CA GLY A 11 -14.64 5.87 8.88
C GLY A 11 -13.23 5.31 8.68
N ILE A 12 -12.38 5.95 7.87
CA ILE A 12 -11.03 5.50 7.56
C ILE A 12 -10.03 6.14 8.52
N GLN A 13 -9.29 5.31 9.26
CA GLN A 13 -8.20 5.77 10.11
C GLN A 13 -6.91 5.96 9.30
N ALA A 14 -6.37 7.18 9.33
CA ALA A 14 -5.07 7.47 8.73
C ALA A 14 -3.93 6.95 9.63
N VAL A 15 -3.30 5.84 9.24
CA VAL A 15 -2.14 5.23 9.93
C VAL A 15 -0.80 5.76 9.38
N ILE A 16 -0.83 6.70 8.44
CA ILE A 16 0.39 7.28 7.86
C ILE A 16 0.88 8.43 8.77
N PRO A 17 2.19 8.47 9.09
CA PRO A 17 2.77 9.55 9.88
C PRO A 17 2.55 10.92 9.22
N SER A 18 2.40 11.93 10.06
CA SER A 18 2.43 13.32 9.61
C SER A 18 3.82 13.66 9.06
N LYS A 19 3.86 14.48 8.01
CA LYS A 19 5.11 15.05 7.50
C LYS A 19 5.78 15.88 8.59
N GLU A 20 7.11 15.85 8.66
CA GLU A 20 7.90 16.52 9.71
C GLU A 20 7.59 18.02 9.81
N ASN A 21 7.42 18.70 8.66
CA ASN A 21 7.11 20.13 8.59
C ASN A 21 5.64 20.49 8.90
N ARG A 22 4.82 19.53 9.37
CA ARG A 22 3.41 19.81 9.71
C ARG A 22 3.33 20.50 11.08
N LEU A 23 2.64 21.63 11.13
CA LEU A 23 2.41 22.42 12.35
C LEU A 23 1.75 21.59 13.48
N GLU A 24 0.75 20.78 13.13
CA GLU A 24 0.10 19.87 14.06
C GLU A 24 0.49 18.42 13.76
N GLN A 25 1.31 17.85 14.64
CA GLN A 25 1.67 16.44 14.59
C GLN A 25 0.51 15.58 15.07
N ARG A 26 0.30 14.44 14.41
CA ARG A 26 -0.79 13.51 14.74
C ARG A 26 -0.24 12.40 15.61
N THR A 27 -1.04 11.96 16.57
CA THR A 27 -0.74 10.76 17.35
C THR A 27 -0.78 9.55 16.42
N LEU A 28 0.34 8.83 16.34
CA LEU A 28 0.49 7.64 15.52
C LEU A 28 0.52 6.40 16.41
N ASP A 29 -0.31 5.42 16.10
CA ASP A 29 -0.15 4.08 16.65
C ASP A 29 1.01 3.39 15.93
N LYS A 30 2.12 3.22 16.65
CA LYS A 30 3.35 2.61 16.14
C LYS A 30 3.15 1.15 15.76
N HIS A 31 2.28 0.41 16.47
CA HIS A 31 2.03 -0.99 16.18
C HIS A 31 1.24 -1.15 14.88
N LEU A 32 0.21 -0.33 14.67
CA LEU A 32 -0.52 -0.30 13.40
C LEU A 32 0.37 0.16 12.25
N TYR A 33 1.21 1.18 12.46
CA TYR A 33 2.19 1.61 11.44
C TYR A 33 3.17 0.50 11.08
N ALA A 34 3.67 -0.26 12.07
CA ALA A 34 4.59 -1.36 11.81
C ALA A 34 3.98 -2.48 10.95
N SER A 35 2.66 -2.69 11.02
CA SER A 35 1.98 -3.68 10.17
C SER A 35 2.03 -3.34 8.68
N LEU A 36 2.14 -2.05 8.32
CA LEU A 36 2.28 -1.61 6.92
C LEU A 36 3.53 -2.17 6.25
N ASN A 37 4.61 -2.42 7.00
CA ASN A 37 5.83 -3.02 6.46
C ASN A 37 5.57 -4.42 5.85
N LEU A 38 4.58 -5.18 6.33
CA LEU A 38 4.20 -6.46 5.71
C LEU A 38 3.61 -6.24 4.31
N ILE A 39 2.72 -5.26 4.19
CA ILE A 39 2.08 -4.87 2.93
C ILE A 39 3.13 -4.30 1.95
N GLU A 40 4.03 -3.45 2.44
CA GLU A 40 5.13 -2.90 1.64
C GLU A 40 6.07 -3.99 1.12
N ARG A 41 6.44 -4.96 1.96
CA ARG A 41 7.27 -6.10 1.57
C ARG A 41 6.59 -6.98 0.53
N PHE A 42 5.29 -7.19 0.66
CA PHE A 42 4.49 -7.91 -0.33
C PHE A 42 4.55 -7.23 -1.70
N PHE A 43 4.28 -5.93 -1.77
CA PHE A 43 4.36 -5.18 -3.03
C PHE A 43 5.78 -5.08 -3.56
N PHE A 44 6.78 -4.95 -2.69
CA PHE A 44 8.19 -4.94 -3.08
C PHE A 44 8.59 -6.24 -3.77
N ARG A 45 8.13 -7.39 -3.26
CA ARG A 45 8.35 -8.71 -3.87
C ARG A 45 7.69 -8.82 -5.24
N ILE A 46 6.42 -8.45 -5.36
CA ILE A 46 5.69 -8.49 -6.64
C ILE A 46 6.35 -7.58 -7.68
N LYS A 47 6.86 -6.42 -7.27
CA LYS A 47 7.54 -5.47 -8.16
C LYS A 47 8.93 -5.93 -8.62
N GLN A 48 9.52 -6.99 -8.06
CA GLN A 48 10.74 -7.59 -8.62
C GLN A 48 10.50 -8.11 -10.05
N PHE A 49 9.27 -8.54 -10.33
CA PHE A 49 8.89 -9.00 -11.65
C PHE A 49 8.63 -7.80 -12.55
N ARG A 50 9.58 -7.52 -13.45
CA ARG A 50 9.52 -6.40 -14.42
C ARG A 50 8.18 -6.33 -15.16
N ARG A 51 7.61 -7.50 -15.51
CA ARG A 51 6.30 -7.64 -16.17
C ARG A 51 5.17 -6.96 -15.40
N VAL A 52 5.15 -7.13 -14.08
CA VAL A 52 4.16 -6.54 -13.18
C VAL A 52 4.48 -5.08 -12.88
N ALA A 53 5.75 -4.78 -12.56
CA ALA A 53 6.17 -3.43 -12.15
C ALA A 53 5.87 -2.34 -13.19
N THR A 54 5.97 -2.68 -14.47
CA THR A 54 5.75 -1.75 -15.58
C THR A 54 4.39 -1.94 -16.26
N ARG A 55 3.58 -2.88 -15.77
CA ARG A 55 2.26 -3.23 -16.33
C ARG A 55 2.31 -3.48 -17.84
N TYR A 56 3.19 -4.39 -18.27
CA TYR A 56 3.33 -4.75 -19.70
C TYR A 56 2.04 -5.33 -20.31
N ASP A 57 1.27 -6.09 -19.52
CA ASP A 57 0.03 -6.68 -19.98
C ASP A 57 -1.07 -5.63 -20.11
N LYS A 58 -1.52 -5.39 -21.35
CA LYS A 58 -2.63 -4.47 -21.65
C LYS A 58 -3.99 -5.01 -21.18
N LEU A 59 -4.15 -6.33 -21.15
CA LEU A 59 -5.38 -6.98 -20.72
C LEU A 59 -5.35 -7.20 -19.21
N SER A 60 -6.38 -6.71 -18.51
CA SER A 60 -6.52 -6.82 -17.05
C SER A 60 -6.48 -8.25 -16.55
N GLU A 61 -7.12 -9.18 -17.25
CA GLU A 61 -7.15 -10.60 -16.91
C GLU A 61 -5.75 -11.22 -16.91
N ARG A 62 -4.96 -10.94 -17.95
CA ARG A 62 -3.58 -11.45 -18.03
C ARG A 62 -2.74 -10.91 -16.90
N PHE A 63 -2.83 -9.61 -16.62
CA PHE A 63 -2.13 -9.00 -15.50
C PHE A 63 -2.52 -9.65 -14.16
N ALA A 64 -3.82 -9.86 -13.92
CA ALA A 64 -4.31 -10.50 -12.69
C ALA A 64 -3.80 -11.94 -12.54
N SER A 65 -3.82 -12.74 -13.61
CA SER A 65 -3.28 -14.10 -13.59
C SER A 65 -1.78 -14.14 -13.28
N PHE A 66 -0.99 -13.20 -13.82
CA PHE A 66 0.43 -13.11 -13.50
C PHE A 66 0.68 -12.72 -12.04
N VAL A 67 -0.08 -11.77 -11.51
CA VAL A 67 0.00 -11.39 -10.09
C VAL A 67 -0.32 -12.58 -9.19
N ALA A 68 -1.39 -13.32 -9.50
CA ALA A 68 -1.76 -14.52 -8.75
C ALA A 68 -0.66 -15.60 -8.81
N LEU A 69 -0.06 -15.85 -9.98
CA LEU A 69 1.03 -16.81 -10.14
C LEU A 69 2.24 -16.47 -9.27
N ILE A 70 2.63 -15.18 -9.23
CA ILE A 70 3.75 -14.69 -8.42
C ILE A 70 3.49 -14.88 -6.92
N ASP A 71 2.23 -14.72 -6.49
CA ASP A 71 1.83 -14.96 -5.10
C ASP A 71 1.90 -16.45 -4.75
N CYS A 72 1.36 -17.33 -5.61
CA CYS A 72 1.30 -18.78 -5.37
C CYS A 72 2.66 -19.49 -5.39
N THR A 73 3.69 -18.88 -5.98
CA THR A 73 5.01 -19.52 -6.18
C THR A 73 5.95 -19.43 -4.98
N ASN A 74 5.53 -18.77 -3.89
CA ASN A 74 6.31 -18.62 -2.65
C ASN A 74 5.56 -19.09 -1.40
N ALA A 75 4.55 -19.95 -1.57
CA ALA A 75 3.89 -20.69 -0.51
C ALA A 75 4.56 -22.05 -0.28
#